data_AF-A0A7S2LD14-F1
#
_entry.id   AF-A0A7S2LD14-F1
#
_cell.length_a   1.000
_cell.length_b   1.000
_cell.length_c   1.000
_cell.angle_alpha   90.00
_cell.angle_beta   90.00
_cell.angle_gamma   90.00
#
_symmetry.space_group_name_H-M   'P 1'
#
loop_
_entity.id
_entity.type
_entity.pdbx_description
1 polymer ?
#
loop_
_entity_poly.entity_id
_entity_poly.type
_entity_poly.pdbx_seq_one_letter_code
_entity_poly.pdbx_strand_id
1 'polypeptide(L)'
;WTAIAKECKAIAKTKQPILIGTTTVENSEMLGDLLKEYQLSYRLLNAKPENVKRESEIVAQAGEIGSITIATNMAGRGTDIILGGNVTFKVRKQLYNILVSYKSQ
;
A
#
# COMPACT_ATOMS: atom_id res chain seq x y z
N TRP A 1 -16.16 -8.48 -6.39
CA TRP A 1 -14.94 -8.35 -5.54
C TRP A 1 -14.20 -9.67 -5.31
N THR A 2 -14.89 -10.79 -5.03
CA THR A 2 -14.23 -12.08 -4.78
C THR A 2 -13.27 -12.56 -5.89
N ALA A 3 -13.63 -12.35 -7.16
CA ALA A 3 -12.74 -12.68 -8.29
C ALA A 3 -11.43 -11.88 -8.25
N ILE A 4 -11.50 -10.58 -7.96
CA ILE A 4 -10.33 -9.70 -7.81
C ILE A 4 -9.46 -10.17 -6.66
N ALA A 5 -10.04 -10.47 -5.50
CA ALA A 5 -9.27 -10.95 -4.35
C ALA A 5 -8.56 -12.30 -4.63
N LYS A 6 -9.21 -13.21 -5.36
CA LYS A 6 -8.59 -14.46 -5.82
C LYS A 6 -7.43 -14.22 -6.79
N GLU A 7 -7.59 -13.28 -7.72
CA GLU A 7 -6.53 -12.87 -8.64
C GLU A 7 -5.33 -12.29 -7.86
N CYS A 8 -5.59 -11.40 -6.91
CA CYS A 8 -4.55 -10.87 -6.02
C CYS A 8 -3.82 -11.99 -5.28
N LYS A 9 -4.54 -13.01 -4.78
CA LYS A 9 -3.94 -14.17 -4.12
C LYS A 9 -3.07 -15.00 -5.06
N ALA A 10 -3.45 -15.14 -6.33
CA ALA A 10 -2.66 -15.85 -7.33
C ALA A 10 -1.38 -15.08 -7.67
N ILE A 11 -1.49 -13.79 -7.97
CA ILE A 11 -0.35 -12.90 -8.29
C ILE A 11 0.58 -12.73 -7.09
N ALA A 12 0.05 -12.62 -5.86
CA ALA A 12 0.86 -12.48 -4.65
C ALA A 12 1.88 -13.61 -4.46
N LYS A 13 1.63 -14.81 -5.03
CA LYS A 13 2.59 -15.94 -5.00
C LYS A 13 3.90 -15.62 -5.71
N THR A 14 3.88 -14.77 -6.74
CA THR A 14 5.08 -14.35 -7.48
C THR A 14 5.72 -13.10 -6.89
N LYS A 15 5.14 -12.55 -5.81
CA LYS A 15 5.53 -11.29 -5.17
C LYS A 15 5.52 -10.07 -6.10
N GLN A 16 4.77 -10.14 -7.19
CA GLN A 16 4.57 -8.99 -8.06
C GLN A 16 3.76 -7.91 -7.31
N PRO A 17 4.17 -6.62 -7.35
CA PRO A 17 3.38 -5.53 -6.78
C PRO A 17 2.05 -5.37 -7.51
N ILE A 18 0.98 -5.06 -6.76
CA ILE A 18 -0.38 -4.92 -7.27
C ILE A 18 -0.93 -3.56 -6.87
N LEU A 19 -1.45 -2.81 -7.85
CA LEU A 19 -2.24 -1.60 -7.62
C LEU A 19 -3.66 -1.82 -8.13
N ILE A 20 -4.66 -1.50 -7.30
CA ILE A 20 -6.07 -1.70 -7.61
C ILE A 20 -6.78 -0.36 -7.51
N GLY A 21 -7.36 0.09 -8.61
CA GLY A 21 -8.19 1.29 -8.65
C GLY A 21 -9.65 0.97 -8.35
N THR A 22 -10.28 1.73 -7.47
CA THR A 22 -11.73 1.71 -7.23
C THR A 22 -12.31 3.11 -7.48
N THR A 23 -13.63 3.21 -7.63
CA THR A 23 -14.30 4.49 -7.85
C THR A 23 -14.79 5.16 -6.56
N THR A 24 -15.03 4.39 -5.50
CA THR A 24 -15.56 4.89 -4.22
C THR A 24 -14.82 4.29 -3.03
N VAL A 25 -14.88 4.98 -1.89
CA VAL A 25 -14.20 4.56 -0.66
C VAL A 25 -14.79 3.25 -0.14
N GLU A 26 -16.11 3.09 -0.22
CA GLU A 26 -16.83 1.89 0.24
C GLU A 26 -16.38 0.65 -0.53
N ASN A 27 -16.14 0.79 -1.83
CA ASN A 27 -15.61 -0.28 -2.67
C ASN A 27 -14.16 -0.64 -2.29
N SER A 28 -13.33 0.36 -1.94
CA SER A 28 -11.97 0.14 -1.44
C SER A 28 -11.97 -0.62 -0.12
N GLU A 29 -12.85 -0.25 0.80
CA GLU A 29 -12.98 -0.89 2.11
C GLU A 29 -13.50 -2.32 1.98
N MET A 30 -14.55 -2.55 1.18
CA MET A 30 -15.08 -3.89 0.90
C MET A 30 -14.01 -4.82 0.30
N LEU A 31 -13.21 -4.32 -0.66
CA LEU A 31 -12.10 -5.09 -1.20
C LEU A 31 -11.00 -5.34 -0.16
N GLY A 32 -10.69 -4.34 0.66
CA GLY A 32 -9.72 -4.47 1.75
C GLY A 32 -10.10 -5.57 2.74
N ASP A 33 -11.36 -5.63 3.14
CA ASP A 33 -11.84 -6.67 4.06
C ASP A 33 -11.78 -8.08 3.44
N LEU A 34 -12.10 -8.21 2.15
CA LEU A 34 -11.87 -9.47 1.44
C LEU A 34 -10.39 -9.85 1.40
N LEU A 35 -9.48 -8.91 1.11
CA LEU A 35 -8.05 -9.20 1.09
C LEU A 35 -7.54 -9.64 2.48
N LYS A 36 -8.06 -9.06 3.57
CA LYS A 36 -7.80 -9.52 4.95
C LYS A 36 -8.27 -10.96 5.16
N GLU A 37 -9.47 -11.34 4.71
CA GLU A 37 -9.96 -12.72 4.80
C GLU A 37 -9.04 -13.70 4.06
N TYR A 38 -8.46 -13.28 2.94
CA TYR A 38 -7.46 -14.06 2.20
C TYR A 38 -6.04 -13.99 2.79
N GLN A 39 -5.85 -13.35 3.95
CA GLN A 39 -4.58 -13.14 4.65
C GLN A 39 -3.55 -12.35 3.81
N LEU A 40 -4.03 -11.42 2.99
CA LEU A 40 -3.20 -10.54 2.17
C LEU A 40 -3.09 -9.17 2.85
N SER A 41 -1.86 -8.72 3.10
CA SER A 41 -1.60 -7.36 3.57
C SER A 41 -1.76 -6.37 2.42
N TYR A 42 -2.48 -5.28 2.67
CA TYR A 42 -2.71 -4.21 1.70
C TYR A 42 -2.55 -2.83 2.32
N ARG A 43 -2.38 -1.83 1.46
CA ARG A 43 -2.42 -0.40 1.79
C ARG A 43 -3.62 0.23 1.09
N LEU A 44 -4.26 1.19 1.73
CA LEU A 44 -5.50 1.79 1.23
C LEU A 44 -5.37 3.31 1.20
N LEU A 45 -5.75 3.91 0.07
CA LEU A 45 -5.68 5.33 -0.22
C LEU A 45 -7.09 5.85 -0.52
N ASN A 46 -7.54 6.83 0.25
CA ASN A 46 -8.94 7.27 0.26
C ASN A 46 -9.13 8.69 -0.27
N ALA A 47 -8.09 9.31 -0.83
CA ALA A 47 -8.13 10.67 -1.40
C ALA A 47 -8.63 11.74 -0.42
N LYS A 48 -8.43 11.53 0.90
CA LYS A 48 -8.79 12.54 1.91
C LYS A 48 -7.74 13.67 1.87
N PRO A 49 -8.13 14.96 1.79
CA PRO A 49 -7.19 16.10 1.67
C PRO A 49 -6.11 16.12 2.76
N GLU A 50 -6.48 15.77 3.99
CA GLU A 50 -5.60 15.69 5.15
C GLU A 50 -4.49 14.63 4.99
N ASN A 51 -4.70 13.63 4.13
CA ASN A 51 -3.80 12.51 3.95
C ASN A 51 -2.92 12.62 2.70
N VAL A 52 -3.07 13.65 1.85
CA VAL A 52 -2.39 13.74 0.54
C VAL A 52 -0.87 13.54 0.64
N LYS A 53 -0.21 14.17 1.62
CA LYS A 53 1.24 14.02 1.82
C LYS A 53 1.62 12.58 2.19
N ARG A 54 0.84 11.95 3.05
CA ARG A 54 1.05 10.55 3.50
C ARG A 54 0.69 9.55 2.41
N GLU A 55 -0.34 9.83 1.62
CA GLU A 55 -0.76 9.03 0.47
C GLU A 55 0.31 9.02 -0.62
N SER A 56 0.95 10.16 -0.88
CA SER A 56 2.08 10.26 -1.81
C SER A 56 3.23 9.33 -1.39
N GLU A 57 3.57 9.28 -0.10
CA GLU A 57 4.60 8.35 0.41
C GLU A 57 4.20 6.87 0.24
N ILE A 58 2.92 6.55 0.45
CA ILE A 58 2.39 5.19 0.29
C ILE A 58 2.45 4.77 -1.18
N VAL A 59 2.06 5.66 -2.10
CA VAL A 59 2.02 5.43 -3.55
C VAL A 59 3.43 5.25 -4.12
N ALA A 60 4.38 6.07 -3.69
CA ALA A 60 5.78 5.95 -4.09
C ALA A 60 6.38 4.57 -3.72
N GLN A 61 5.80 3.91 -2.71
CA GLN A 61 6.18 2.58 -2.23
C GLN A 61 5.31 1.44 -2.77
N ALA A 62 4.36 1.71 -3.67
CA ALA A 62 3.45 0.71 -4.23
C ALA A 62 4.13 -0.26 -5.22
N GLY A 63 5.36 0.05 -5.65
CA GLY A 63 6.19 -0.84 -6.46
C GLY A 63 7.08 -1.78 -5.66
N GLU A 64 6.92 -1.81 -4.33
CA GLU A 64 7.64 -2.72 -3.45
C GLU A 64 7.25 -4.19 -3.70
N ILE A 65 8.22 -5.09 -3.63
CA ILE A 65 8.00 -6.53 -3.82
C ILE A 65 6.88 -7.02 -2.88
N GLY A 66 5.84 -7.60 -3.47
CA GLY A 66 4.68 -8.16 -2.76
C GLY A 66 3.70 -7.12 -2.20
N SER A 67 3.85 -5.83 -2.49
CA SER A 67 2.91 -4.83 -1.98
C SER A 67 1.60 -4.85 -2.75
N ILE A 68 0.48 -4.78 -2.03
CA ILE A 68 -0.85 -4.58 -2.59
C ILE A 68 -1.35 -3.21 -2.15
N THR A 69 -1.69 -2.35 -3.11
CA THR A 69 -2.17 -0.98 -2.85
C THR A 69 -3.54 -0.78 -3.50
N ILE A 70 -4.52 -0.33 -2.73
CA ILE A 70 -5.85 0.03 -3.19
C ILE A 70 -5.94 1.55 -3.24
N ALA A 71 -6.31 2.10 -4.39
CA ALA A 71 -6.43 3.54 -4.62
C ALA A 71 -7.86 3.90 -5.03
N THR A 72 -8.47 4.82 -4.30
CA THR A 72 -9.80 5.34 -4.63
C THR A 72 -9.66 6.53 -5.59
N ASN A 73 -10.29 6.46 -6.76
CA ASN A 73 -10.29 7.50 -7.79
C ASN A 73 -8.85 7.95 -8.15
N MET A 74 -8.52 9.24 -7.97
CA MET A 74 -7.22 9.82 -8.26
C MET A 74 -6.28 9.86 -7.03
N ALA A 75 -6.50 9.04 -6.00
CA ALA A 75 -5.60 8.99 -4.86
C ALA A 75 -4.18 8.65 -5.31
N GLY A 76 -3.21 9.51 -4.96
CA GLY A 76 -1.82 9.35 -5.41
C GLY A 76 -1.47 9.98 -6.75
N ARG A 77 -2.39 10.73 -7.39
CA ARG A 77 -2.09 11.46 -8.63
C ARG A 77 -0.89 12.40 -8.43
N GLY A 78 0.05 12.35 -9.39
CA GLY A 78 1.27 13.16 -9.37
C GLY A 78 2.41 12.55 -8.55
N THR A 79 2.27 11.31 -8.08
CA THR A 79 3.36 10.54 -7.46
C THR A 79 3.72 9.35 -8.34
N ASP A 80 4.98 9.24 -8.75
CA ASP A 80 5.48 8.09 -9.50
C ASP A 80 5.61 6.85 -8.62
N ILE A 81 5.27 5.68 -9.17
CA ILE A 81 5.43 4.39 -8.50
C ILE A 81 6.82 3.84 -8.85
N ILE A 82 7.70 3.78 -7.87
CA ILE A 82 9.08 3.29 -8.05
C ILE A 82 9.11 1.77 -7.83
N LEU A 83 9.48 1.01 -8.85
CA LEU A 83 9.69 -0.44 -8.73
C LEU A 83 10.85 -0.75 -7.79
N GLY A 84 10.65 -1.72 -6.90
CA GLY A 84 11.59 -2.05 -5.82
C GLY A 84 11.37 -1.24 -4.53
N GLY A 85 10.52 -0.21 -4.58
CA GLY A 85 10.27 0.72 -3.47
C GLY A 85 11.47 1.62 -3.18
N ASN A 86 11.32 2.54 -2.22
CA ASN A 86 12.38 3.46 -1.84
C ASN A 86 13.20 2.89 -0.67
N VAL A 87 14.38 2.34 -0.99
CA VAL A 87 15.32 1.72 -0.04
C VAL A 87 15.80 2.73 1.01
N THR A 88 16.12 3.96 0.61
CA THR A 88 16.57 5.02 1.52
C THR A 88 15.53 5.31 2.60
N PHE A 89 14.25 5.36 2.22
CA PHE A 89 13.16 5.53 3.16
C PHE A 89 13.07 4.37 4.15
N LYS A 90 13.16 3.12 3.68
CA LYS A 90 13.15 1.92 4.55
C LYS A 90 14.29 1.95 5.57
N VAL A 91 15.52 2.22 5.13
CA VAL A 91 16.71 2.27 5.99
C VAL A 91 16.59 3.37 7.02
N ARG A 92 16.16 4.57 6.63
CA ARG A 92 15.94 5.69 7.56
C ARG A 92 14.88 5.36 8.61
N LYS A 93 13.77 4.74 8.20
CA LYS A 93 12.71 4.31 9.12
C LYS A 93 13.18 3.24 10.10
N GLN A 94 13.96 2.27 9.63
CA GLN A 94 14.56 1.24 10.50
C GLN A 94 15.54 1.86 11.50
N LEU A 95 16.44 2.72 11.05
CA LEU A 95 17.37 3.45 11.93
C LEU A 95 16.63 4.25 12.99
N TYR A 96 15.59 5.00 12.60
CA TYR A 96 14.76 5.76 13.52
C TYR A 96 14.14 4.86 14.60
N ASN A 97 13.52 3.74 14.20
CA ASN A 97 12.91 2.81 15.14
C ASN A 97 13.92 2.24 16.14
N ILE A 98 15.13 1.89 15.67
CA ILE A 98 16.22 1.40 16.51
C ILE A 98 16.65 2.50 17.51
N LEU A 99 16.92 3.71 17.03
CA LEU A 99 17.39 4.81 17.88
C LEU A 99 16.35 5.21 18.94
N VAL A 100 15.07 5.22 18.59
CA VAL A 100 13.99 5.51 19.53
C VAL A 100 13.84 4.40 20.56
N SER A 101 13.88 3.12 20.15
CA SER A 101 13.78 2.01 21.10
C SER A 101 14.94 2.01 22.10
N TYR A 102 16.15 2.37 21.67
CA TYR A 102 17.32 2.53 22.54
C TYR A 102 17.20 3.70 23.51
N LYS A 103 16.58 4.82 23.09
CA LYS A 103 16.37 5.99 23.95
C LYS A 103 15.27 5.77 25.00
N SER A 104 14.33 4.86 24.70
CA SER A 104 13.22 4.51 25.59
C SER A 104 13.52 3.34 26.54
N GLN A 105 14.69 2.72 26.42
CA GLN A 105 15.29 1.85 27.45
C GLN A 105 16.09 2.70 28.44
#